data_AF-A0A7S3RCJ2-F1
#
_entry.id   AF-A0A7S3RCJ2-F1
#
_cell.length_a   1.000
_cell.length_b   1.000
_cell.length_c   1.000
_cell.angle_alpha   90.00
_cell.angle_beta   90.00
_cell.angle_gamma   90.00
#
_symmetry.space_group_name_H-M   'P 1'
#
loop_
_entity.id
_entity.type
_entity.pdbx_description
1 polymer ?
#
loop_
_entity_poly.entity_id
_entity_poly.type
_entity_poly.pdbx_seq_one_letter_code
_entity_poly.pdbx_strand_id
1 'polypeptide(L)'
;APARQAAKTEGSGHELPGQVILAVAATGGATVGAARVPSAIELLPRIAELAFNSLGVAEIADDVPLVDEGMDSLSMVKFRNALQKEFPSVPLPTSMLVGLPSLCGVSNQVARGLKEAAAVK
;
A
#
# COMPACT_ATOMS: atom_id res chain seq x y z
N ALA A 1 36.86 22.86 59.70
CA ALA A 1 35.52 23.47 59.63
C ALA A 1 35.64 24.71 58.76
N PRO A 2 34.79 24.95 57.75
CA PRO A 2 33.33 24.79 57.79
C PRO A 2 32.77 23.80 56.74
N ALA A 3 31.45 23.70 56.76
CA ALA A 3 30.63 22.60 56.28
C ALA A 3 30.47 22.47 54.76
N ARG A 4 30.26 21.22 54.36
CA ARG A 4 29.78 20.77 53.05
C ARG A 4 28.46 21.46 52.66
N GLN A 5 28.47 22.07 51.48
CA GLN A 5 27.33 22.41 50.63
C GLN A 5 27.84 22.14 49.20
N ALA A 6 27.13 21.62 48.21
CA ALA A 6 25.72 21.36 48.00
C ALA A 6 25.56 20.27 46.91
N ALA A 7 24.36 19.69 46.85
CA ALA A 7 23.65 19.22 45.66
C ALA A 7 24.45 18.48 44.56
N LYS A 8 24.27 17.16 44.52
CA LYS A 8 24.31 16.42 43.26
C LYS A 8 23.17 15.40 43.28
N THR A 9 22.03 15.88 42.79
CA THR A 9 21.03 15.19 41.93
C THR A 9 21.32 13.69 41.79
N GLU A 10 20.58 12.85 42.51
CA GLU A 10 19.30 12.27 42.06
C GLU A 10 19.49 11.30 40.89
N GLY A 11 19.15 10.05 41.17
CA GLY A 11 19.47 8.89 40.36
C GLY A 11 18.86 8.94 38.97
N SER A 12 19.56 8.27 38.05
CA SER A 12 19.03 7.86 36.75
C SER A 12 17.76 7.04 36.93
N GLY A 13 16.62 7.72 36.90
CA GLY A 13 15.33 7.19 36.46
C GLY A 13 15.06 7.78 35.09
N HIS A 14 15.60 7.16 34.04
CA HIS A 14 15.17 7.46 32.67
C HIS A 14 13.80 6.80 32.48
N GLU A 15 12.77 7.48 32.96
CA GLU A 15 11.37 7.19 32.67
C GLU A 15 11.08 7.56 31.22
N LEU A 16 11.24 6.56 30.35
CA LEU A 16 10.80 6.63 28.96
C LEU A 16 9.27 6.44 28.93
N PRO A 17 8.51 7.36 28.32
CA PRO A 17 7.07 7.21 28.20
C PRO A 17 6.70 6.03 27.29
N GLY A 18 5.60 5.38 27.65
CA GLY A 18 5.15 4.10 27.14
C GLY A 18 5.14 3.99 25.62
N GLN A 19 5.96 3.07 25.12
CA GLN A 19 5.77 2.49 23.80
C GLN A 19 4.59 1.52 23.91
N VAL A 20 3.41 2.01 23.53
CA VAL A 20 2.26 1.17 23.23
C VAL A 20 2.66 0.21 22.12
N ILE A 21 2.83 -1.05 22.50
CA ILE A 21 3.01 -2.15 21.57
C ILE A 21 1.67 -2.33 20.86
N LEU A 22 1.49 -1.66 19.72
CA LEU A 22 0.30 -1.87 18.89
C LEU A 22 0.46 -3.24 18.23
N ALA A 23 -0.06 -4.25 18.92
CA ALA A 23 -0.30 -5.57 18.36
C ALA A 23 -1.25 -5.40 17.17
N VAL A 24 -0.68 -5.39 15.96
CA VAL A 24 -1.47 -5.55 14.74
C VAL A 24 -2.03 -6.98 14.76
N ALA A 25 -3.28 -7.08 15.17
CA ALA A 25 -4.07 -8.29 15.07
C ALA A 25 -4.24 -8.60 13.58
N ALA A 26 -3.37 -9.44 13.03
CA ALA A 26 -3.60 -10.13 11.76
C ALA A 26 -4.73 -11.15 11.97
N THR A 27 -5.96 -10.65 12.10
CA THR A 27 -7.17 -11.45 12.03
C THR A 27 -7.64 -11.37 10.59
N GLY A 28 -7.31 -12.38 9.81
CA GLY A 28 -7.64 -12.44 8.40
C GLY A 28 -7.45 -13.84 7.83
N GLY A 29 -7.84 -14.86 8.59
CA GLY A 29 -8.07 -16.19 8.03
C GLY A 29 -9.22 -16.13 7.05
N ALA A 30 -8.92 -15.86 5.78
CA ALA A 30 -9.86 -16.06 4.70
C ALA A 30 -9.94 -17.57 4.41
N THR A 31 -11.04 -18.17 4.85
CA THR A 31 -11.48 -19.48 4.37
C THR A 31 -11.49 -19.46 2.85
N VAL A 32 -10.58 -20.22 2.23
CA VAL A 32 -10.56 -20.44 0.78
C VAL A 32 -11.79 -21.26 0.41
N GLY A 33 -12.88 -20.56 0.08
CA GLY A 33 -14.16 -21.14 -0.29
C GLY A 33 -14.79 -20.31 -1.40
N ALA A 34 -14.83 -20.90 -2.61
CA ALA A 34 -15.20 -20.31 -3.89
C ALA A 34 -14.25 -19.20 -4.37
N ALA A 35 -13.69 -19.37 -5.59
CA ALA A 35 -12.89 -18.36 -6.27
C ALA A 35 -13.77 -17.14 -6.63
N ARG A 36 -14.12 -16.33 -5.62
CA ARG A 36 -14.79 -15.06 -5.81
C ARG A 36 -13.75 -14.07 -6.33
N VAL A 37 -14.11 -13.35 -7.39
CA VAL A 37 -13.28 -12.26 -7.88
C VAL A 37 -13.17 -11.19 -6.79
N PRO A 38 -11.95 -10.83 -6.35
CA PRO A 38 -11.76 -9.82 -5.32
C PRO A 38 -12.32 -8.47 -5.75
N SER A 39 -12.90 -7.75 -4.78
CA SER A 39 -13.48 -6.43 -5.00
C SER A 39 -12.38 -5.37 -5.14
N ALA A 40 -12.69 -4.22 -5.75
CA ALA A 40 -11.70 -3.14 -5.92
C ALA A 40 -11.04 -2.70 -4.59
N ILE A 41 -11.83 -2.59 -3.52
CA ILE A 41 -11.35 -2.25 -2.17
C ILE A 41 -10.38 -3.31 -1.61
N GLU A 42 -10.59 -4.59 -1.94
CA GLU A 42 -9.71 -5.68 -1.49
C GLU A 42 -8.38 -5.69 -2.24
N LEU A 43 -8.39 -5.22 -3.49
CA LEU A 43 -7.19 -5.12 -4.33
C LEU A 43 -6.37 -3.86 -4.07
N LEU A 44 -7.02 -2.80 -3.58
CA LEU A 44 -6.42 -1.50 -3.34
C LEU A 44 -5.11 -1.56 -2.53
N PRO A 45 -5.03 -2.23 -1.36
CA PRO A 45 -3.78 -2.28 -0.60
C PRO A 45 -2.64 -2.94 -1.42
N ARG A 46 -2.92 -4.01 -2.16
CA ARG A 46 -1.91 -4.67 -3.00
C ARG A 46 -1.48 -3.81 -4.18
N ILE A 47 -2.42 -3.11 -4.81
CA ILE A 47 -2.14 -2.21 -5.93
C ILE A 47 -1.34 -0.99 -5.46
N ALA A 48 -1.66 -0.45 -4.28
CA ALA A 48 -0.89 0.60 -3.63
C ALA A 48 0.55 0.14 -3.35
N GLU A 49 0.75 -1.06 -2.78
CA GLU A 49 2.09 -1.63 -2.58
C GLU A 49 2.90 -1.72 -3.88
N LEU A 50 2.28 -2.18 -4.97
CA LEU A 50 2.95 -2.25 -6.27
C LEU A 50 3.29 -0.86 -6.84
N ALA A 51 2.44 0.14 -6.58
CA ALA A 51 2.69 1.52 -6.96
C ALA A 51 3.85 2.13 -6.15
N PHE A 52 3.86 1.97 -4.83
CA PHE A 52 4.96 2.40 -3.95
C PHE A 52 6.30 1.84 -4.38
N ASN A 53 6.35 0.54 -4.67
CA ASN A 53 7.56 -0.13 -5.12
C ASN A 53 8.02 0.34 -6.52
N SER A 54 7.08 0.80 -7.36
CA SER A 54 7.39 1.28 -8.71
C SER A 54 7.90 2.72 -8.71
N LEU A 55 7.34 3.56 -7.84
CA LEU A 55 7.70 4.98 -7.65
C LEU A 55 8.89 5.19 -6.71
N GLY A 56 9.09 4.27 -5.76
CA GLY A 56 10.09 4.43 -4.68
C GLY A 56 9.67 5.42 -3.59
N VAL A 57 8.36 5.60 -3.38
CA VAL A 57 7.78 6.50 -2.38
C VAL A 57 7.15 5.72 -1.23
N ALA A 58 6.98 6.37 -0.08
CA ALA A 58 6.40 5.75 1.12
C ALA A 58 4.86 5.77 1.13
N GLU A 59 4.24 6.73 0.45
CA GLU A 59 2.79 6.94 0.44
C GLU A 59 2.34 7.63 -0.85
N ILE A 60 1.10 7.35 -1.28
CA ILE A 60 0.41 7.84 -2.47
C ILE A 60 -1.06 7.90 -2.09
N ALA A 61 -1.72 9.01 -2.36
CA ALA A 61 -3.13 9.17 -2.03
C ALA A 61 -4.03 8.35 -2.97
N ASP A 62 -4.99 7.62 -2.38
CA ASP A 62 -5.82 6.64 -3.11
C ASP A 62 -6.77 7.25 -4.13
N ASP A 63 -7.17 8.50 -3.92
CA ASP A 63 -8.15 9.25 -4.72
C ASP A 63 -7.49 10.28 -5.65
N VAL A 64 -6.18 10.50 -5.51
CA VAL A 64 -5.43 11.48 -6.30
C VAL A 64 -4.93 10.81 -7.59
N PRO A 65 -4.95 11.50 -8.75
CA PRO A 65 -4.36 10.98 -9.97
C PRO A 65 -2.87 10.66 -9.76
N LEU A 66 -2.47 9.47 -10.15
CA LEU A 66 -1.09 8.99 -9.95
C LEU A 66 -0.03 9.89 -10.63
N VAL A 67 -0.38 10.56 -11.72
CA VAL A 67 0.48 11.53 -12.40
C VAL A 67 0.73 12.79 -11.56
N ASP A 68 -0.23 13.18 -10.72
CA ASP A 68 -0.11 14.30 -9.78
C ASP A 68 0.78 13.91 -8.60
N GLU A 69 0.72 12.64 -8.19
CA GLU A 69 1.58 12.02 -7.18
C GLU A 69 3.03 11.77 -7.67
N GLY A 70 3.39 12.30 -8.84
CA GLY A 70 4.75 12.21 -9.40
C GLY A 70 5.03 10.92 -10.18
N MET A 71 4.00 10.15 -10.56
CA MET A 71 4.18 8.97 -11.40
C MET A 71 4.50 9.37 -12.84
N ASP A 72 5.78 9.28 -13.19
CA ASP A 72 6.28 9.48 -14.54
C ASP A 72 6.08 8.25 -15.44
N SER A 73 6.16 8.46 -16.76
CA SER A 73 6.10 7.44 -17.82
C SER A 73 6.94 6.18 -17.55
N LEU A 74 8.15 6.32 -17.01
CA LEU A 74 9.00 5.16 -16.73
C LEU A 74 8.49 4.33 -15.53
N SER A 75 8.06 5.01 -14.45
CA SER A 75 7.49 4.37 -13.26
C SER A 75 6.12 3.76 -13.55
N MET A 76 5.34 4.38 -14.44
CA MET A 76 4.09 3.84 -14.98
C MET A 76 4.28 2.50 -15.70
N VAL A 77 5.32 2.40 -16.54
CA VAL A 77 5.64 1.14 -17.23
C VAL A 77 6.05 0.06 -16.22
N LYS A 78 6.87 0.39 -15.22
CA LYS A 78 7.24 -0.56 -14.15
C LYS A 78 6.01 -1.05 -13.38
N PHE A 79 5.13 -0.15 -13.00
CA PHE A 79 3.89 -0.46 -12.30
C PHE A 79 2.97 -1.35 -13.12
N ARG A 80 2.76 -1.04 -14.40
CA ARG A 80 1.99 -1.91 -15.30
C ARG A 80 2.58 -3.31 -15.40
N ASN A 81 3.90 -3.42 -15.52
CA ASN A 81 4.57 -4.71 -15.55
C ASN A 81 4.40 -5.46 -14.22
N ALA A 82 4.43 -4.78 -13.09
CA ALA A 82 4.19 -5.36 -11.78
C ALA A 82 2.74 -5.87 -11.65
N LEU A 83 1.76 -5.08 -12.09
CA LEU A 83 0.35 -5.49 -12.15
C LEU A 83 0.12 -6.69 -13.08
N GLN A 84 0.75 -6.71 -14.26
CA GLN A 84 0.64 -7.84 -15.19
C GLN A 84 1.26 -9.13 -14.64
N LYS A 85 2.31 -9.02 -13.80
CA LYS A 85 2.91 -10.17 -13.12
C LYS A 85 2.01 -10.71 -12.00
N GLU A 86 1.39 -9.81 -11.22
CA GLU A 86 0.50 -10.18 -10.11
C GLU A 86 -0.88 -10.68 -10.63
N PHE A 87 -1.37 -10.08 -11.72
CA PHE A 87 -2.68 -10.37 -12.31
C PHE A 87 -2.57 -10.83 -13.78
N PRO A 88 -2.00 -12.03 -14.06
CA PRO A 88 -1.72 -12.49 -15.42
C PRO A 88 -2.98 -12.79 -16.25
N SER A 89 -4.12 -13.04 -15.60
CA SER A 89 -5.40 -13.26 -16.29
C SER A 89 -6.12 -11.96 -16.67
N VAL A 90 -5.60 -10.78 -16.27
CA VAL A 90 -6.22 -9.50 -16.56
C VAL A 90 -5.54 -8.85 -17.76
N PRO A 91 -6.24 -8.59 -18.87
CA PRO A 91 -5.70 -7.79 -19.95
C PRO A 91 -5.61 -6.33 -19.48
N LEU A 92 -4.41 -5.88 -19.13
CA LEU A 92 -4.13 -4.48 -18.79
C LEU A 92 -3.61 -3.75 -20.04
N PRO A 93 -4.47 -3.02 -20.78
CA PRO A 93 -4.05 -2.32 -21.98
C PRO A 93 -3.10 -1.17 -21.64
N THR A 94 -2.13 -0.92 -22.51
CA THR A 94 -1.25 0.25 -22.43
C THR A 94 -2.01 1.57 -22.47
N SER A 95 -3.24 1.60 -22.97
CA SER A 95 -4.12 2.77 -22.91
C SER A 95 -4.54 3.17 -21.50
N MET A 96 -4.42 2.29 -20.49
CA MET A 96 -4.59 2.73 -19.10
C MET A 96 -3.49 3.71 -18.66
N LEU A 97 -2.30 3.66 -19.29
CA LEU A 97 -1.17 4.50 -18.92
C LEU A 97 -1.38 5.99 -19.22
N VAL A 98 -2.11 6.30 -20.30
CA VAL A 98 -2.29 7.69 -20.74
C VAL A 98 -3.33 8.47 -19.94
N GLY A 99 -4.20 7.76 -19.21
CA GLY A 99 -5.22 8.37 -18.36
C GLY A 99 -5.10 7.94 -16.92
N LEU A 100 -3.91 7.47 -16.49
CA LEU A 100 -3.64 6.72 -15.26
C LEU A 100 -4.48 7.28 -14.09
N PRO A 101 -5.62 6.63 -13.77
CA PRO A 101 -6.52 7.15 -12.75
C PRO A 101 -5.86 7.00 -11.38
N SER A 102 -6.53 7.51 -10.35
CA SER A 102 -6.14 7.26 -8.96
C SER A 102 -6.04 5.77 -8.64
N LEU A 103 -5.38 5.39 -7.54
CA LEU A 103 -5.24 3.98 -7.12
C LEU A 103 -6.59 3.28 -7.02
N CYS A 104 -7.62 3.98 -6.55
CA CYS A 104 -9.00 3.48 -6.54
C CYS A 104 -9.50 3.12 -7.95
N GLY A 105 -9.26 3.99 -8.93
CA GLY A 105 -9.61 3.76 -10.33
C GLY A 105 -8.86 2.58 -10.94
N VAL A 106 -7.57 2.44 -10.64
CA VAL A 106 -6.76 1.27 -11.07
C VAL A 106 -7.33 -0.01 -10.47
N SER A 107 -7.65 0.01 -9.18
CA SER A 107 -8.22 -1.14 -8.48
C SER A 107 -9.56 -1.58 -9.04
N ASN A 108 -10.40 -0.63 -9.43
CA ASN A 108 -11.67 -0.91 -10.09
C ASN A 108 -11.48 -1.54 -11.47
N GLN A 109 -10.51 -1.06 -12.25
CA GLN A 109 -10.17 -1.63 -13.56
C GLN A 109 -9.65 -3.06 -13.45
N VAL A 110 -8.75 -3.33 -12.50
CA VAL A 110 -8.25 -4.70 -12.26
C VAL A 110 -9.37 -5.63 -11.81
N ALA A 111 -10.22 -5.18 -10.86
CA ALA A 111 -11.37 -5.97 -10.41
C ALA A 111 -12.36 -6.26 -11.56
N ARG A 112 -12.58 -5.30 -12.46
CA ARG A 112 -13.42 -5.50 -13.64
C ARG A 112 -12.81 -6.52 -14.59
N GLY A 113 -11.52 -6.38 -14.90
CA GLY A 113 -10.82 -7.32 -15.77
C GLY A 113 -10.75 -8.74 -15.22
N LEU A 114 -10.64 -8.92 -13.90
CA LEU A 114 -10.76 -10.24 -13.26
C LEU A 114 -12.17 -10.82 -13.40
N LYS A 115 -13.22 -9.99 -13.31
CA LYS A 115 -14.61 -10.41 -13.53
C LYS A 115 -14.85 -10.84 -14.97
N GLU A 116 -14.33 -10.07 -15.94
CA GLU A 116 -14.43 -10.38 -17.36
C GLU A 116 -13.67 -11.66 -17.71
N ALA A 117 -12.45 -11.84 -17.17
CA ALA A 117 -11.67 -13.07 -17.34
C ALA A 117 -12.34 -14.30 -16.72
N ALA A 118 -13.05 -14.13 -15.60
CA ALA A 118 -13.82 -15.20 -14.97
C ALA A 118 -15.10 -15.56 -15.75
N ALA A 119 -15.70 -14.61 -16.47
CA ALA A 119 -16.92 -14.82 -17.26
C ALA A 119 -16.69 -15.51 -18.62
N VAL A 120 -15.45 -15.54 -19.11
CA VAL A 120 -15.05 -16.19 -20.37
C VAL A 120 -14.74 -17.69 -20.19
N LYS A 121 -14.61 -18.17 -18.96
CA LYS A 121 -14.43 -19.61 -18.64
C LYS A 121 -15.76 -20.31 -18.45
#